data_AF-A0A2G8RXR3-F1
#
_entry.id   AF-A0A2G8RXR3-F1
#
_cell.length_a   1.000
_cell.length_b   1.000
_cell.length_c   1.000
_cell.angle_alpha   90.00
_cell.angle_beta   90.00
_cell.angle_gamma   90.00
#
_symmetry.space_group_name_H-M   'P 1'
#
loop_
_entity.id
_entity.type
_entity.pdbx_description
1 polymer ?
#
loop_
_entity_poly.entity_id
_entity_poly.type
_entity_poly.pdbx_seq_one_letter_code
_entity_poly.pdbx_strand_id
1 'polypeptide(L)'
;MALSWDSQIDLVAAFSFLGFILISIPIYWHLQAWNVGCILYIFWVGGQCLFHGINVLIWKDNVINSAPVWCDIFVHFYIGASIGLCCASLVINRRLYLIATVAVVNVRYEDKVRRIIVDLLIGLGIPVLAMAVFWFYQGHRFDLIEGIGCVEAYPNTWLAVILYYMWPLIIGLVSGVYCFKTLKAFLARRKEFGELMNSNKHLTYNRYFRLMGLAALDILFTIPLTTYNIISNYKQDPYQWRGFADLHSNFGRVDQYPAVIWRANPQAVSIMNFRMWTPIACALAFFMCFGFAQEAIKHYKMVLAAFGINLDRTTTASLGTGSRSSVPRTPGSSGAAAFPTFVKPRPRRGSLESFYSDDASTRHSAVCLDHKAPSLSGRSVGSSTVLEEVEDATRSPIAPPVPSIPPPSHIPPSKPEAAYIPRSSQGDVDDVLASTIAGLDMV
;
A
#
# COMPACT_ATOMS: atom_id res chain seq x y z
N MET A 1 1.64 -38.69 0.44
CA MET A 1 2.84 -38.45 1.26
C MET A 1 2.80 -36.98 1.64
N ALA A 2 2.64 -36.65 2.93
CA ALA A 2 2.62 -35.25 3.35
C ALA A 2 4.01 -34.63 3.12
N LEU A 3 4.06 -33.40 2.63
CA LEU A 3 5.32 -32.66 2.45
C LEU A 3 6.01 -32.51 3.82
N SER A 4 7.33 -32.65 3.90
CA SER A 4 8.06 -32.41 5.16
C SER A 4 7.89 -30.96 5.62
N TRP A 5 8.00 -30.73 6.93
CA TRP A 5 7.83 -29.41 7.54
C TRP A 5 8.77 -28.37 6.92
N ASP A 6 10.05 -28.70 6.81
CA ASP A 6 11.06 -27.81 6.25
C ASP A 6 10.72 -27.43 4.80
N SER A 7 10.23 -28.39 4.01
CA SER A 7 9.81 -28.14 2.64
C SER A 7 8.57 -27.25 2.53
N GLN A 8 7.65 -27.31 3.51
CA GLN A 8 6.49 -26.40 3.52
C GLN A 8 6.94 -24.96 3.77
N ILE A 9 7.83 -24.77 4.75
CA ILE A 9 8.38 -23.47 5.10
C ILE A 9 9.20 -22.88 3.96
N ASP A 10 10.12 -23.67 3.39
CA ASP A 10 10.96 -23.23 2.27
C ASP A 10 10.12 -22.83 1.06
N LEU A 11 9.00 -23.52 0.84
CA LEU A 11 8.07 -23.21 -0.23
C LEU A 11 7.36 -21.88 0.03
N VAL A 12 6.85 -21.65 1.24
CA VAL A 12 6.26 -20.35 1.62
C VAL A 12 7.26 -19.21 1.44
N ALA A 13 8.50 -19.38 1.89
CA ALA A 13 9.55 -18.38 1.73
C ALA A 13 9.85 -18.11 0.25
N ALA A 14 10.04 -19.16 -0.57
CA ALA A 14 10.32 -19.04 -2.00
C ALA A 14 9.17 -18.33 -2.75
N PHE A 15 7.92 -18.71 -2.49
CA PHE A 15 6.76 -18.07 -3.11
C PHE A 15 6.55 -16.63 -2.62
N SER A 16 6.93 -16.31 -1.38
CA SER A 16 6.91 -14.95 -0.86
C SER A 16 7.90 -14.05 -1.61
N PHE A 17 9.16 -14.48 -1.76
CA PHE A 17 10.14 -13.71 -2.54
C PHE A 17 9.77 -13.63 -4.02
N LEU A 18 9.25 -14.72 -4.60
CA LEU A 18 8.74 -14.72 -5.96
C LEU A 18 7.57 -13.73 -6.13
N GLY A 19 6.62 -13.72 -5.19
CA GLY A 19 5.50 -12.79 -5.16
C GLY A 19 5.97 -11.33 -5.13
N PHE A 20 6.94 -11.01 -4.26
CA PHE A 20 7.55 -9.68 -4.20
C PHE A 20 8.19 -9.25 -5.52
N ILE A 21 8.95 -10.14 -6.17
CA ILE A 21 9.57 -9.86 -7.46
C ILE A 21 8.49 -9.62 -8.52
N LEU A 22 7.53 -10.53 -8.64
CA LEU A 22 6.50 -10.48 -9.67
C LEU A 22 5.61 -9.24 -9.56
N ILE A 23 5.17 -8.89 -8.36
CA ILE A 23 4.31 -7.71 -8.14
C ILE A 23 5.08 -6.39 -8.37
N SER A 24 6.40 -6.40 -8.21
CA SER A 24 7.25 -5.23 -8.43
C SER A 24 7.50 -4.92 -9.91
N ILE A 25 7.42 -5.91 -10.81
CA ILE A 25 7.68 -5.73 -12.25
C ILE A 25 6.87 -4.58 -12.87
N PRO A 26 5.54 -4.45 -12.63
CA PRO A 26 4.74 -3.40 -13.24
C PRO A 26 4.92 -2.01 -12.60
N ILE A 27 5.74 -1.84 -11.55
CA ILE A 27 5.77 -0.61 -10.74
C ILE A 27 6.09 0.64 -11.58
N TYR A 28 7.11 0.57 -12.44
CA TYR A 28 7.56 1.67 -13.30
C TYR A 28 6.45 2.24 -14.21
N TRP A 29 5.50 1.39 -14.58
CA TRP A 29 4.52 1.60 -15.64
C TRP A 29 3.25 2.17 -15.03
N HIS A 30 2.91 1.68 -13.84
CA HIS A 30 1.90 2.29 -12.99
C HIS A 30 2.36 3.67 -12.49
N LEU A 31 3.65 3.86 -12.22
CA LEU A 31 4.26 5.18 -11.96
C LEU A 31 4.11 6.12 -13.16
N GLN A 32 4.52 5.69 -14.36
CA GLN A 32 4.38 6.50 -15.57
C GLN A 32 2.92 6.89 -15.87
N ALA A 33 1.97 6.00 -15.56
CA ALA A 33 0.54 6.24 -15.70
C ALA A 33 -0.11 6.97 -14.52
N TRP A 34 0.68 7.38 -13.52
CA TRP A 34 0.23 8.02 -12.29
C TRP A 34 -0.91 7.25 -11.61
N ASN A 35 -0.86 5.90 -11.63
CA ASN A 35 -1.86 5.04 -11.03
C ASN A 35 -1.55 4.78 -9.56
N VAL A 36 -1.83 5.79 -8.74
CA VAL A 36 -1.57 5.82 -7.30
C VAL A 36 -2.13 4.58 -6.59
N GLY A 37 -3.38 4.20 -6.87
CA GLY A 37 -4.00 3.01 -6.25
C GLY A 37 -3.23 1.71 -6.52
N CYS A 38 -2.80 1.47 -7.75
CA CYS A 38 -1.97 0.29 -8.06
C CYS A 38 -0.57 0.38 -7.42
N ILE A 39 0.03 1.56 -7.36
CA ILE A 39 1.35 1.74 -6.72
C ILE A 39 1.26 1.41 -5.23
N LEU A 40 0.22 1.90 -4.56
CA LEU A 40 -0.05 1.59 -3.15
C LEU A 40 -0.31 0.09 -2.95
N TYR A 41 -1.08 -0.54 -3.83
CA TYR A 41 -1.31 -1.98 -3.79
C TYR A 41 0.01 -2.76 -3.89
N ILE A 42 0.88 -2.38 -4.85
CA ILE A 42 2.21 -2.99 -5.02
C ILE A 42 3.06 -2.77 -3.77
N PHE A 43 3.05 -1.56 -3.19
CA PHE A 43 3.82 -1.23 -1.99
C PHE A 43 3.40 -2.09 -0.79
N TRP A 44 2.10 -2.17 -0.50
CA TRP A 44 1.59 -2.93 0.64
C TRP A 44 1.74 -4.43 0.46
N VAL A 45 1.28 -4.99 -0.66
CA VAL A 45 1.34 -6.45 -0.90
C VAL A 45 2.77 -6.91 -1.16
N GLY A 46 3.55 -6.16 -1.95
CA GLY A 46 4.96 -6.47 -2.18
C GLY A 46 5.76 -6.40 -0.88
N GLY A 47 5.54 -5.36 -0.07
CA GLY A 47 6.14 -5.26 1.25
C GLY A 47 5.75 -6.44 2.14
N GLN A 48 4.47 -6.85 2.16
CA GLN A 48 4.02 -8.02 2.91
C GLN A 48 4.74 -9.30 2.48
N CYS A 49 4.82 -9.57 1.18
CA CYS A 49 5.56 -10.72 0.66
C CYS A 49 7.05 -10.69 1.07
N LEU A 50 7.72 -9.55 0.98
CA LEU A 50 9.13 -9.43 1.35
C LEU A 50 9.34 -9.67 2.86
N PHE A 51 8.56 -8.98 3.68
CA PHE A 51 8.66 -9.05 5.14
C PHE A 51 8.34 -10.46 5.63
N HIS A 52 7.30 -11.09 5.06
CA HIS A 52 6.90 -12.43 5.42
C HIS A 52 7.96 -13.47 5.03
N GLY A 53 8.53 -13.37 3.83
CA GLY A 53 9.62 -14.25 3.39
C GLY A 53 10.86 -14.18 4.30
N ILE A 54 11.22 -12.98 4.77
CA ILE A 54 12.32 -12.80 5.74
C ILE A 54 11.95 -13.41 7.09
N ASN A 55 10.73 -13.17 7.58
CA ASN A 55 10.25 -13.64 8.88
C ASN A 55 10.31 -15.18 8.96
N VAL A 56 9.76 -15.84 7.95
CA VAL A 56 9.71 -17.29 7.85
C VAL A 56 11.12 -17.90 7.73
N LEU A 57 12.05 -17.21 7.05
CA LEU A 57 13.43 -17.68 6.88
C LEU A 57 14.26 -17.60 8.16
N ILE A 58 14.12 -16.53 8.96
CA ILE A 58 14.90 -16.34 10.20
C ILE A 58 14.46 -17.33 11.29
N TRP A 59 13.14 -17.58 11.39
CA TRP A 59 12.54 -18.42 12.44
C TRP A 59 12.06 -19.77 11.92
N LYS A 60 12.75 -20.33 10.92
CA LYS A 60 12.38 -21.60 10.27
C LYS A 60 12.29 -22.76 11.26
N ASP A 61 13.27 -22.88 12.14
CA ASP A 61 13.53 -24.03 13.02
C ASP A 61 13.76 -23.63 14.48
N ASN A 62 13.43 -22.38 14.84
CA ASN A 62 13.70 -21.84 16.15
C ASN A 62 12.67 -20.75 16.54
N VAL A 63 12.56 -20.53 17.84
CA VAL A 63 11.74 -19.46 18.46
C VAL A 63 12.61 -18.51 19.28
N ILE A 64 13.89 -18.41 18.97
CA ILE A 64 14.81 -17.55 19.72
C ILE A 64 14.60 -16.11 19.25
N ASN A 65 14.42 -15.19 20.18
CA ASN A 65 14.29 -13.76 19.89
C ASN A 65 15.65 -13.14 19.49
N SER A 66 16.12 -13.49 18.29
CA SER A 66 17.42 -13.08 17.73
C SER A 66 17.41 -11.65 17.18
N ALA A 67 16.24 -11.13 16.78
CA ALA A 67 16.08 -9.84 16.13
C ALA A 67 14.82 -9.09 16.62
N PRO A 68 14.82 -8.55 17.86
CA PRO A 68 13.64 -7.94 18.46
C PRO A 68 13.18 -6.67 17.71
N VAL A 69 14.13 -5.86 17.21
CA VAL A 69 13.82 -4.64 16.45
C VAL A 69 13.14 -4.98 15.12
N TRP A 70 13.53 -6.09 14.48
CA TRP A 70 12.86 -6.56 13.27
C TRP A 70 11.41 -6.92 13.56
N CYS A 71 11.16 -7.67 14.64
CA CYS A 71 9.79 -8.04 15.03
C CYS A 71 8.92 -6.82 15.30
N ASP A 72 9.43 -5.80 16.00
CA ASP A 72 8.66 -4.56 16.24
C ASP A 72 8.25 -3.90 14.93
N ILE A 73 9.17 -3.77 13.97
CA ILE A 73 8.87 -3.18 12.65
C ILE A 73 7.87 -4.05 11.89
N PHE A 74 8.07 -5.38 11.92
CA PHE A 74 7.24 -6.33 11.21
C PHE A 74 5.79 -6.27 11.66
N VAL A 75 5.51 -6.34 12.98
CA VAL A 75 4.13 -6.38 13.48
C VAL A 75 3.37 -5.09 13.18
N HIS A 76 4.03 -3.92 13.28
CA HIS A 76 3.40 -2.65 12.90
C HIS A 76 3.15 -2.58 11.40
N PHE A 77 4.14 -2.94 10.60
CA PHE A 77 3.99 -2.97 9.15
C PHE A 77 2.89 -3.95 8.71
N TYR A 78 2.75 -5.08 9.39
CA TYR A 78 1.68 -6.06 9.14
C TYR A 78 0.30 -5.45 9.35
N ILE A 79 0.04 -4.87 10.52
CA ILE A 79 -1.23 -4.16 10.82
C ILE A 79 -1.52 -3.08 9.77
N GLY A 80 -0.51 -2.25 9.47
CA GLY A 80 -0.64 -1.18 8.48
C GLY A 80 -0.95 -1.71 7.08
N ALA A 81 -0.29 -2.78 6.65
CA ALA A 81 -0.46 -3.34 5.32
C ALA A 81 -1.80 -4.04 5.11
N SER A 82 -2.34 -4.74 6.11
CA SER A 82 -3.68 -5.36 6.02
C SER A 82 -4.75 -4.30 5.74
N ILE A 83 -4.71 -3.17 6.46
CA ILE A 83 -5.61 -2.03 6.24
C ILE A 83 -5.25 -1.27 4.95
N GLY A 84 -3.96 -1.17 4.64
CA GLY A 84 -3.42 -0.54 3.44
C GLY A 84 -3.85 -1.20 2.15
N LEU A 85 -3.99 -2.52 2.15
CA LEU A 85 -4.53 -3.29 1.04
C LEU A 85 -5.97 -2.86 0.71
N CYS A 86 -6.85 -2.83 1.71
CA CYS A 86 -8.23 -2.38 1.56
C CYS A 86 -8.29 -0.91 1.11
N CYS A 87 -7.42 -0.05 1.65
CA CYS A 87 -7.34 1.36 1.26
C CYS A 87 -6.87 1.52 -0.19
N ALA A 88 -5.88 0.74 -0.64
CA ALA A 88 -5.40 0.75 -2.01
C ALA A 88 -6.51 0.32 -2.99
N SER A 89 -7.27 -0.71 -2.64
CA SER A 89 -8.46 -1.13 -3.38
C SER A 89 -9.54 -0.04 -3.47
N LEU A 90 -9.83 0.65 -2.36
CA LEU A 90 -10.74 1.79 -2.35
C LEU A 90 -10.27 2.91 -3.29
N VAL A 91 -8.97 3.24 -3.26
CA VAL A 91 -8.37 4.24 -4.16
C VAL A 91 -8.49 3.82 -5.63
N ILE A 92 -8.30 2.53 -5.93
CA ILE A 92 -8.52 1.97 -7.27
C ILE A 92 -9.98 2.16 -7.69
N ASN A 93 -10.95 1.77 -6.86
CA ASN A 93 -12.38 1.92 -7.12
C ASN A 93 -12.79 3.39 -7.30
N ARG A 94 -12.27 4.29 -6.46
CA ARG A 94 -12.48 5.74 -6.58
C ARG A 94 -11.98 6.27 -7.93
N ARG A 95 -10.78 5.86 -8.35
CA ARG A 95 -10.22 6.25 -9.66
C ARG A 95 -11.08 5.72 -10.82
N LEU A 96 -11.51 4.46 -10.76
CA LEU A 96 -12.38 3.86 -11.78
C LEU A 96 -13.70 4.64 -11.89
N TYR A 97 -14.33 4.97 -10.76
CA TYR A 97 -15.54 5.78 -10.71
C TYR A 97 -15.35 7.16 -11.36
N LEU A 98 -14.24 7.84 -11.06
CA LEU A 98 -13.93 9.14 -11.66
C LEU A 98 -13.72 9.03 -13.18
N ILE A 99 -13.08 7.97 -13.66
CA ILE A 99 -12.91 7.74 -15.11
C ILE A 99 -14.26 7.47 -15.78
N ALA A 100 -15.14 6.70 -15.14
CA ALA A 100 -16.47 6.39 -15.69
C ALA A 100 -17.42 7.61 -15.72
N THR A 101 -17.23 8.58 -14.82
CA THR A 101 -18.12 9.73 -14.67
C THR A 101 -17.63 11.01 -15.35
N VAL A 102 -16.32 11.20 -15.49
CA VAL A 102 -15.75 12.38 -16.14
C VAL A 102 -15.89 12.25 -17.65
N ALA A 103 -16.90 12.92 -18.21
CA ALA A 103 -16.90 13.35 -19.61
C ALA A 103 -15.75 14.37 -19.79
N VAL A 104 -15.09 14.38 -20.94
CA VAL A 104 -13.78 14.97 -21.27
C VAL A 104 -13.73 16.53 -21.25
N VAL A 105 -14.34 17.18 -20.26
CA VAL A 105 -14.39 18.64 -20.18
C VAL A 105 -13.36 19.16 -19.17
N ASN A 106 -12.18 19.54 -19.69
CA ASN A 106 -11.12 20.33 -19.04
C ASN A 106 -10.82 20.00 -17.56
N VAL A 107 -10.17 18.86 -17.31
CA VAL A 107 -9.53 18.60 -16.00
C VAL A 107 -8.30 19.50 -15.88
N ARG A 108 -8.30 20.43 -14.92
CA ARG A 108 -7.15 21.30 -14.65
C ARG A 108 -6.02 20.50 -13.97
N TYR A 109 -4.79 21.00 -14.08
CA TYR A 109 -3.63 20.42 -13.40
C TYR A 109 -3.84 20.36 -11.88
N GLU A 110 -4.42 21.41 -11.29
CA GLU A 110 -4.74 21.49 -9.86
C GLU A 110 -5.68 20.37 -9.41
N ASP A 111 -6.70 20.05 -10.22
CA ASP A 111 -7.62 18.95 -9.93
C ASP A 111 -6.91 17.60 -9.94
N LYS A 112 -5.90 17.42 -10.80
CA LYS A 112 -5.10 16.20 -10.86
C LYS A 112 -4.24 16.05 -9.60
N VAL A 113 -3.57 17.12 -9.17
CA VAL A 113 -2.76 17.11 -7.95
C VAL A 113 -3.62 16.85 -6.72
N ARG A 114 -4.76 17.55 -6.60
CA ARG A 114 -5.69 17.36 -5.47
C ARG A 114 -6.21 15.92 -5.40
N ARG A 115 -6.48 15.28 -6.54
CA ARG A 115 -6.88 13.87 -6.59
C ARG A 115 -5.78 12.94 -6.07
N ILE A 116 -4.53 13.17 -6.48
CA ILE A 116 -3.37 12.38 -6.02
C ILE A 116 -3.16 12.53 -4.51
N ILE A 117 -3.26 13.75 -3.98
CA ILE A 117 -3.12 14.00 -2.54
C ILE A 117 -4.20 13.24 -1.77
N VAL A 118 -5.46 13.32 -2.20
CA VAL A 118 -6.56 12.57 -1.57
C VAL A 118 -6.32 11.06 -1.64
N ASP A 119 -5.86 10.55 -2.78
CA ASP A 119 -5.55 9.13 -2.96
C ASP A 119 -4.41 8.67 -2.03
N LEU A 120 -3.37 9.48 -1.85
CA LEU A 120 -2.27 9.20 -0.92
C LEU A 120 -2.71 9.28 0.55
N LEU A 121 -3.56 10.26 0.90
CA LEU A 121 -4.10 10.37 2.26
C LEU A 121 -4.96 9.16 2.63
N ILE A 122 -5.78 8.67 1.71
CA ILE A 122 -6.57 7.45 1.92
C ILE A 122 -5.65 6.23 1.97
N GLY A 123 -4.74 6.11 0.99
CA GLY A 123 -3.92 4.92 0.79
C GLY A 123 -2.72 4.73 1.71
N LEU A 124 -2.21 5.79 2.32
CA LEU A 124 -1.10 5.79 3.27
C LEU A 124 -1.49 6.38 4.63
N GLY A 125 -2.29 7.46 4.64
CA GLY A 125 -2.66 8.13 5.88
C GLY A 125 -3.47 7.25 6.82
N ILE A 126 -4.48 6.54 6.29
CA ILE A 126 -5.29 5.60 7.09
C ILE A 126 -4.42 4.46 7.64
N PRO A 127 -3.62 3.73 6.84
CA PRO A 127 -2.68 2.72 7.36
C PRO A 127 -1.69 3.24 8.40
N VAL A 128 -1.12 4.43 8.20
CA VAL A 128 -0.19 5.03 9.17
C VAL A 128 -0.90 5.35 10.48
N LEU A 129 -2.14 5.83 10.41
CA LEU A 129 -2.96 6.03 11.60
C LEU A 129 -3.24 4.69 12.29
N ALA A 130 -3.55 3.62 11.54
CA ALA A 130 -3.76 2.29 12.10
C ALA A 130 -2.51 1.77 12.85
N MET A 131 -1.33 1.96 12.27
CA MET A 131 -0.05 1.63 12.92
C MET A 131 0.16 2.44 14.20
N ALA A 132 -0.20 3.73 14.20
CA ALA A 132 -0.06 4.59 15.38
C ALA A 132 -1.03 4.21 16.51
N VAL A 133 -2.26 3.76 16.18
CA VAL A 133 -3.24 3.34 17.18
C VAL A 133 -3.05 1.90 17.66
N PHE A 134 -2.18 1.11 17.01
CA PHE A 134 -1.91 -0.28 17.38
C PHE A 134 -1.56 -0.44 18.86
N TRP A 135 -0.72 0.46 19.38
CA TRP A 135 -0.29 0.45 20.78
C TRP A 135 -1.46 0.45 21.77
N PHE A 136 -2.60 1.08 21.46
CA PHE A 136 -3.72 1.16 22.41
C PHE A 136 -4.38 -0.19 22.69
N TYR A 137 -4.37 -1.12 21.73
CA TYR A 137 -4.98 -2.44 21.88
C TYR A 137 -3.97 -3.58 21.89
N GLN A 138 -2.68 -3.27 21.79
CA GLN A 138 -1.59 -4.23 21.90
C GLN A 138 -1.50 -4.75 23.34
N GLY A 139 -1.44 -6.07 23.52
CA GLY A 139 -1.33 -6.68 24.86
C GLY A 139 0.12 -6.72 25.33
N HIS A 140 0.97 -7.31 24.51
CA HIS A 140 2.41 -7.39 24.75
C HIS A 140 3.18 -7.20 23.44
N ARG A 141 4.51 -7.20 23.52
CA ARG A 141 5.37 -6.70 22.44
C ARG A 141 5.13 -7.41 21.11
N PHE A 142 5.22 -8.74 21.10
CA PHE A 142 4.89 -9.61 19.97
C PHE A 142 5.01 -11.08 20.41
N ASP A 143 4.41 -11.96 19.62
CA ASP A 143 4.58 -13.40 19.72
C ASP A 143 5.61 -13.90 18.69
N LEU A 144 6.28 -15.00 19.01
CA LEU A 144 7.23 -15.64 18.12
C LEU A 144 6.85 -17.09 17.88
N ILE A 145 6.51 -17.42 16.64
CA ILE A 145 5.99 -18.73 16.27
C ILE A 145 6.98 -19.44 15.35
N GLU A 146 7.35 -20.67 15.70
CA GLU A 146 8.29 -21.48 14.91
C GLU A 146 7.73 -21.75 13.50
N GLY A 147 8.53 -21.47 12.47
CA GLY A 147 8.20 -21.60 11.05
C GLY A 147 7.35 -20.46 10.47
N ILE A 148 7.01 -19.45 11.27
CA ILE A 148 6.21 -18.29 10.85
C ILE A 148 6.94 -16.98 11.15
N GLY A 149 7.60 -16.90 12.32
CA GLY A 149 8.31 -15.74 12.83
C GLY A 149 7.45 -14.86 13.73
N CYS A 150 7.73 -13.55 13.72
CA CYS A 150 7.06 -12.59 14.58
C CYS A 150 5.57 -12.43 14.20
N VAL A 151 4.70 -12.34 15.20
CA VAL A 151 3.25 -12.11 15.06
C VAL A 151 2.82 -11.06 16.06
N GLU A 152 1.89 -10.21 15.64
CA GLU A 152 1.23 -9.21 16.45
C GLU A 152 0.45 -9.85 17.61
N ALA A 153 0.62 -9.30 18.82
CA ALA A 153 0.00 -9.83 20.02
C ALA A 153 -1.02 -8.84 20.59
N TYR A 154 -2.30 -9.10 20.37
CA TYR A 154 -3.38 -8.35 20.97
C TYR A 154 -4.52 -9.25 21.42
N PRO A 155 -5.03 -9.06 22.64
CA PRO A 155 -6.16 -9.85 23.14
C PRO A 155 -7.47 -9.40 22.49
N ASN A 156 -8.46 -10.30 22.47
CA ASN A 156 -9.81 -10.01 22.03
C ASN A 156 -10.50 -9.03 22.99
N THR A 157 -10.34 -7.75 22.71
CA THR A 157 -10.94 -6.65 23.46
C THR A 157 -11.90 -5.89 22.55
N TRP A 158 -12.91 -5.26 23.16
CA TRP A 158 -13.81 -4.35 22.44
C TRP A 158 -13.03 -3.24 21.69
N LEU A 159 -11.86 -2.87 22.20
CA LEU A 159 -10.98 -1.88 21.58
C LEU A 159 -10.34 -2.42 20.30
N ALA A 160 -9.84 -3.66 20.31
CA ALA A 160 -9.35 -4.34 19.11
C ALA A 160 -10.45 -4.45 18.05
N VAL A 161 -11.69 -4.82 18.45
CA VAL A 161 -12.87 -4.85 17.56
C VAL A 161 -13.02 -3.55 16.77
N ILE A 162 -12.99 -2.40 17.47
CA ILE A 162 -13.20 -1.09 16.84
C ILE A 162 -11.96 -0.60 16.07
N LEU A 163 -10.77 -0.74 16.62
CA LEU A 163 -9.54 -0.15 16.08
C LEU A 163 -8.87 -0.99 15.00
N TYR A 164 -9.22 -2.27 14.88
CA TYR A 164 -8.65 -3.17 13.89
C TYR A 164 -9.71 -3.75 12.95
N TYR A 165 -10.67 -4.54 13.45
CA TYR A 165 -11.58 -5.31 12.60
C TYR A 165 -12.61 -4.47 11.85
N MET A 166 -13.09 -3.39 12.47
CA MET A 166 -14.10 -2.53 11.84
C MET A 166 -13.57 -1.77 10.63
N TRP A 167 -12.26 -1.55 10.55
CA TRP A 167 -11.67 -0.70 9.51
C TRP A 167 -11.82 -1.32 8.11
N PRO A 168 -11.36 -2.55 7.84
CA PRO A 168 -11.57 -3.19 6.55
C PRO A 168 -13.03 -3.35 6.16
N LEU A 169 -13.93 -3.57 7.13
CA LEU A 169 -15.37 -3.65 6.84
C LEU A 169 -15.91 -2.31 6.33
N ILE A 170 -15.63 -1.20 7.04
CA ILE A 170 -16.08 0.14 6.64
C ILE A 170 -15.47 0.53 5.30
N ILE A 171 -14.16 0.33 5.13
CA ILE A 171 -13.44 0.63 3.88
C ILE A 171 -14.00 -0.21 2.72
N GLY A 172 -14.23 -1.51 2.95
CA GLY A 172 -14.81 -2.44 1.99
C GLY A 172 -16.21 -2.04 1.56
N LEU A 173 -17.08 -1.64 2.49
CA LEU A 173 -18.42 -1.14 2.18
C LEU A 173 -18.38 0.14 1.33
N VAL A 174 -17.53 1.10 1.69
CA VAL A 174 -17.33 2.32 0.89
C VAL A 174 -16.81 1.99 -0.50
N SER A 175 -15.85 1.06 -0.59
CA SER A 175 -15.31 0.54 -1.85
C SER A 175 -16.40 -0.12 -2.71
N GLY A 176 -17.28 -0.91 -2.09
CA GLY A 176 -18.47 -1.51 -2.70
C GLY A 176 -19.43 -0.49 -3.31
N VAL A 177 -19.68 0.63 -2.63
CA VAL A 177 -20.50 1.73 -3.18
C VAL A 177 -19.85 2.33 -4.42
N TYR A 178 -18.53 2.56 -4.41
CA TYR A 178 -17.81 3.05 -5.58
C TYR A 178 -17.83 2.05 -6.74
N CYS A 179 -17.64 0.76 -6.46
CA CYS A 179 -17.71 -0.30 -7.46
C CYS A 179 -19.10 -0.34 -8.12
N PHE A 180 -20.18 -0.30 -7.33
CA PHE A 180 -21.55 -0.26 -7.84
C PHE A 180 -21.82 0.98 -8.71
N LYS A 181 -21.41 2.17 -8.23
CA LYS A 181 -21.56 3.41 -9.00
C LYS A 181 -20.76 3.39 -10.30
N THR A 182 -19.55 2.82 -10.28
CA THR A 182 -18.70 2.65 -11.46
C THR A 182 -19.38 1.77 -12.49
N LEU A 183 -19.91 0.61 -12.07
CA LEU A 183 -20.62 -0.31 -12.95
C LEU A 183 -21.86 0.34 -13.56
N LYS A 184 -22.67 1.05 -12.75
CA LYS A 184 -23.85 1.78 -13.24
C LYS A 184 -23.47 2.85 -14.26
N ALA A 185 -22.44 3.66 -13.99
CA ALA A 185 -21.97 4.70 -14.90
C ALA A 185 -21.45 4.11 -16.22
N PHE A 186 -20.69 3.01 -16.13
CA PHE A 186 -20.19 2.29 -17.30
C PHE A 186 -21.34 1.75 -18.16
N LEU A 187 -22.35 1.11 -17.56
CA LEU A 187 -23.49 0.56 -18.28
C LEU A 187 -24.31 1.67 -18.95
N ALA A 188 -24.49 2.81 -18.28
CA ALA A 188 -25.23 3.95 -18.83
C ALA A 188 -24.52 4.62 -20.02
N ARG A 189 -23.17 4.66 -20.02
CA ARG A 189 -22.37 5.41 -21.01
C ARG A 189 -21.54 4.52 -21.92
N ARG A 190 -21.89 3.24 -22.05
CA ARG A 190 -21.08 2.24 -22.78
C ARG A 190 -20.70 2.66 -24.20
N LYS A 191 -21.57 3.41 -24.90
CA LYS A 191 -21.31 3.92 -26.26
C LYS A 191 -20.26 5.04 -26.26
N GLU A 192 -20.43 6.06 -25.42
CA GLU A 192 -19.50 7.18 -25.26
C GLU A 192 -18.15 6.72 -24.70
N PHE A 193 -18.15 5.72 -23.81
CA PHE A 193 -16.95 5.20 -23.18
C PHE A 193 -15.96 4.59 -24.19
N GLY A 194 -16.44 4.01 -25.29
CA GLY A 194 -15.58 3.53 -26.37
C GLY A 194 -14.78 4.67 -27.02
N GLU A 195 -15.40 5.82 -27.24
CA GLU A 195 -14.77 7.00 -27.84
C GLU A 195 -13.80 7.68 -26.85
N LEU A 196 -14.18 7.78 -25.57
CA LEU A 196 -13.33 8.30 -24.50
C LEU A 196 -12.03 7.50 -24.34
N MET A 197 -12.09 6.20 -24.56
CA MET A 197 -10.92 5.34 -24.38
C MET A 197 -10.02 5.30 -25.61
N ASN A 198 -10.59 5.48 -26.80
CA ASN A 198 -9.81 5.67 -28.03
C ASN A 198 -9.04 7.00 -28.05
N SER A 199 -9.54 8.04 -27.38
CA SER A 199 -8.87 9.34 -27.29
C SER A 199 -7.74 9.39 -26.24
N ASN A 200 -7.70 8.45 -25.28
CA ASN A 200 -6.74 8.44 -24.19
C ASN A 200 -5.65 7.37 -24.36
N LYS A 201 -4.43 7.78 -24.75
CA LYS A 201 -3.29 6.86 -24.93
C LYS A 201 -2.85 6.11 -23.66
N HIS A 202 -3.20 6.61 -22.47
CA HIS A 202 -2.80 6.02 -21.19
C HIS A 202 -3.85 5.07 -20.57
N LEU A 203 -5.07 5.03 -21.10
CA LEU A 203 -6.19 4.22 -20.60
C LEU A 203 -6.70 3.32 -21.72
N THR A 204 -6.29 2.05 -21.74
CA THR A 204 -6.82 1.03 -22.66
C THR A 204 -8.05 0.34 -22.06
N TYR A 205 -9.01 -0.09 -22.90
CA TYR A 205 -10.19 -0.88 -22.48
C TYR A 205 -9.80 -2.08 -21.61
N ASN A 206 -8.83 -2.87 -22.08
CA ASN A 206 -8.36 -4.07 -21.38
C ASN A 206 -7.78 -3.73 -19.99
N ARG A 207 -7.02 -2.64 -19.88
CA ARG A 207 -6.43 -2.18 -18.61
C ARG A 207 -7.51 -1.79 -17.61
N TYR A 208 -8.53 -1.08 -18.07
CA TYR A 208 -9.65 -0.65 -17.22
C TYR A 208 -10.42 -1.86 -16.66
N PHE A 209 -10.75 -2.84 -17.50
CA PHE A 209 -11.50 -4.03 -17.07
C PHE A 209 -10.71 -4.94 -16.13
N ARG A 210 -9.42 -5.11 -16.37
CA ARG A 210 -8.54 -5.87 -15.45
C ARG A 210 -8.49 -5.20 -14.07
N LEU A 211 -8.39 -3.88 -14.04
CA LEU A 211 -8.39 -3.09 -12.82
C LEU A 211 -9.75 -3.18 -12.09
N MET A 212 -10.85 -3.12 -12.84
CA MET A 212 -12.20 -3.28 -12.29
C MET A 212 -12.44 -4.71 -11.76
N GLY A 213 -11.95 -5.73 -12.45
CA GLY A 213 -12.03 -7.13 -12.01
C GLY A 213 -11.24 -7.36 -10.72
N LEU A 214 -10.00 -6.87 -10.63
CA LEU A 214 -9.19 -6.97 -9.41
C LEU A 214 -9.89 -6.29 -8.23
N ALA A 215 -10.40 -5.06 -8.44
CA ALA A 215 -11.09 -4.29 -7.42
C ALA A 215 -12.41 -4.92 -6.95
N ALA A 216 -13.14 -5.57 -7.87
CA ALA A 216 -14.37 -6.29 -7.55
C ALA A 216 -14.10 -7.60 -6.79
N LEU A 217 -13.04 -8.34 -7.18
CA LEU A 217 -12.61 -9.55 -6.46
C LEU A 217 -12.21 -9.21 -5.03
N ASP A 218 -11.45 -8.14 -4.82
CA ASP A 218 -11.09 -7.66 -3.49
C ASP A 218 -12.33 -7.42 -2.61
N ILE A 219 -13.31 -6.64 -3.08
CA ILE A 219 -14.56 -6.40 -2.33
C ILE A 219 -15.33 -7.71 -2.05
N LEU A 220 -15.39 -8.61 -3.03
CA LEU A 220 -16.11 -9.88 -2.93
C LEU A 220 -15.52 -10.80 -1.84
N PHE A 221 -14.21 -10.74 -1.62
CA PHE A 221 -13.55 -11.52 -0.58
C PHE A 221 -13.45 -10.77 0.76
N THR A 222 -13.08 -9.49 0.74
CA THR A 222 -12.87 -8.70 1.96
C THR A 222 -14.13 -8.57 2.80
N ILE A 223 -15.30 -8.25 2.22
CA ILE A 223 -16.52 -8.02 3.03
C ILE A 223 -16.98 -9.32 3.73
N PRO A 224 -17.17 -10.46 3.02
CA PRO A 224 -17.59 -11.68 3.70
C PRO A 224 -16.56 -12.20 4.69
N LEU A 225 -15.26 -12.12 4.36
CA LEU A 225 -14.19 -12.57 5.23
C LEU A 225 -14.16 -11.75 6.52
N THR A 226 -14.11 -10.42 6.42
CA THR A 226 -14.11 -9.53 7.60
C THR A 226 -15.37 -9.70 8.45
N THR A 227 -16.53 -9.92 7.82
CA THR A 227 -17.78 -10.21 8.55
C THR A 227 -17.70 -11.54 9.30
N TYR A 228 -17.19 -12.60 8.65
CA TYR A 228 -16.97 -13.89 9.29
C TYR A 228 -16.03 -13.77 10.48
N ASN A 229 -14.96 -12.97 10.36
CA ASN A 229 -13.97 -12.78 11.42
C ASN A 229 -14.59 -12.11 12.64
N ILE A 230 -15.36 -11.05 12.43
CA ILE A 230 -16.07 -10.36 13.49
C ILE A 230 -17.00 -11.34 14.23
N ILE A 231 -17.77 -12.14 13.48
CA ILE A 231 -18.67 -13.14 14.08
C ILE A 231 -17.90 -14.21 14.86
N SER A 232 -16.79 -14.69 14.33
CA SER A 232 -15.94 -15.69 14.99
C SER A 232 -15.31 -15.13 16.26
N ASN A 233 -14.86 -13.88 16.23
CA ASN A 233 -14.27 -13.17 17.38
C ASN A 233 -15.31 -12.96 18.49
N TYR A 234 -16.58 -12.70 18.16
CA TYR A 234 -17.68 -12.63 19.13
C TYR A 234 -18.04 -13.97 19.79
N LYS A 235 -17.69 -15.11 19.17
CA LYS A 235 -17.95 -16.44 19.75
C LYS A 235 -16.88 -16.86 20.76
N GLN A 236 -15.73 -16.19 20.77
CA GLN A 236 -14.67 -16.45 21.73
C GLN A 236 -14.94 -15.66 23.02
N ASP A 237 -14.45 -16.20 24.13
CA ASP A 237 -14.54 -15.49 25.41
C ASP A 237 -13.76 -14.17 25.32
N PRO A 238 -14.42 -13.01 25.53
CA PRO A 238 -13.74 -11.73 25.45
C PRO A 238 -12.77 -11.56 26.62
N TYR A 239 -11.65 -10.91 26.35
CA TYR A 239 -10.72 -10.51 27.40
C TYR A 239 -11.41 -9.56 28.38
N GLN A 240 -11.28 -9.86 29.69
CA GLN A 240 -11.86 -9.03 30.73
C GLN A 240 -11.10 -7.71 30.84
N TRP A 241 -11.63 -6.65 30.24
CA TRP A 241 -11.03 -5.32 30.28
C TRP A 241 -11.05 -4.73 31.70
N ARG A 242 -9.89 -4.69 32.37
CA ARG A 242 -9.73 -4.03 33.69
C ARG A 242 -9.02 -2.68 33.61
N GLY A 243 -8.68 -2.23 32.40
CA GLY A 243 -8.01 -0.96 32.13
C GLY A 243 -6.63 -1.14 31.49
N PHE A 244 -6.00 -0.02 31.10
CA PHE A 244 -4.72 -0.03 30.38
C PHE A 244 -3.57 -0.64 31.18
N ALA A 245 -3.57 -0.48 32.51
CA ALA A 245 -2.54 -1.04 33.37
C ALA A 245 -2.54 -2.58 33.39
N ASP A 246 -3.73 -3.19 33.26
CA ASP A 246 -3.89 -4.64 33.15
C ASP A 246 -3.50 -5.13 31.76
N LEU A 247 -3.96 -4.44 30.71
CA LEU A 247 -3.64 -4.76 29.33
C LEU A 247 -2.13 -4.72 29.06
N HIS A 248 -1.44 -3.66 29.51
CA HIS A 248 0.00 -3.47 29.31
C HIS A 248 0.85 -4.04 30.45
N SER A 249 0.27 -4.91 31.28
CA SER A 249 1.03 -5.59 32.33
C SER A 249 2.12 -6.47 31.70
N ASN A 250 3.37 -6.30 32.12
CA ASN A 250 4.53 -6.98 31.52
C ASN A 250 4.61 -6.83 29.98
N PHE A 251 4.31 -5.65 29.44
CA PHE A 251 4.28 -5.38 27.99
C PHE A 251 5.52 -5.88 27.22
N GLY A 252 6.71 -5.83 27.83
CA GLY A 252 7.96 -6.30 27.20
C GLY A 252 8.08 -7.81 27.02
N ARG A 253 7.08 -8.60 27.46
CA ARG A 253 7.04 -10.05 27.30
C ARG A 253 6.96 -10.43 25.82
N VAL A 254 7.66 -11.51 25.47
CA VAL A 254 7.65 -12.13 24.15
C VAL A 254 7.35 -13.60 24.36
N ASP A 255 6.15 -14.02 23.98
CA ASP A 255 5.74 -15.41 24.10
C ASP A 255 6.25 -16.20 22.89
N GLN A 256 6.76 -17.41 23.14
CA GLN A 256 7.46 -18.23 22.15
C GLN A 256 6.73 -19.56 21.99
N TYR A 257 6.29 -19.86 20.78
CA TYR A 257 5.45 -21.03 20.47
C TYR A 257 6.15 -21.98 19.51
N PRO A 258 6.75 -23.08 20.02
CA PRO A 258 7.33 -24.14 19.21
C PRO A 258 6.30 -24.80 18.29
N ALA A 259 6.77 -25.32 17.15
CA ALA A 259 5.95 -25.95 16.12
C ALA A 259 5.08 -27.08 16.65
N VAL A 260 5.57 -27.83 17.64
CA VAL A 260 4.84 -28.94 18.24
C VAL A 260 3.56 -28.49 18.95
N ILE A 261 3.56 -27.30 19.56
CA ILE A 261 2.43 -26.79 20.36
C ILE A 261 1.34 -26.24 19.45
N TRP A 262 1.65 -25.25 18.62
CA TRP A 262 0.63 -24.59 17.81
C TRP A 262 0.10 -25.50 16.70
N ARG A 263 0.90 -26.44 16.18
CA ARG A 263 0.45 -27.42 15.19
C ARG A 263 -0.41 -28.54 15.76
N ALA A 264 -0.47 -28.68 17.08
CA ALA A 264 -1.41 -29.61 17.71
C ALA A 264 -2.87 -29.19 17.49
N ASN A 265 -3.12 -27.91 17.19
CA ASN A 265 -4.45 -27.38 16.91
C ASN A 265 -4.67 -27.18 15.39
N PRO A 266 -5.55 -27.98 14.74
CA PRO A 266 -5.84 -27.86 13.31
C PRO A 266 -6.38 -26.48 12.91
N GLN A 267 -7.11 -25.79 13.80
CA GLN A 267 -7.63 -24.45 13.52
C GLN A 267 -6.49 -23.44 13.42
N ALA A 268 -5.57 -23.45 14.38
CA ALA A 268 -4.37 -22.60 14.34
C ALA A 268 -3.55 -22.86 13.08
N VAL A 269 -3.41 -24.12 12.67
CA VAL A 269 -2.72 -24.47 11.41
C VAL A 269 -3.40 -23.90 10.18
N SER A 270 -4.72 -23.99 10.09
CA SER A 270 -5.46 -23.44 8.95
C SER A 270 -5.32 -21.92 8.86
N ILE A 271 -5.47 -21.24 9.98
CA ILE A 271 -5.45 -19.78 10.09
C ILE A 271 -4.03 -19.25 9.76
N MET A 272 -3.00 -19.86 10.35
CA MET A 272 -1.62 -19.52 10.05
C MET A 272 -1.27 -19.73 8.58
N ASN A 273 -1.67 -20.87 7.98
CA ASN A 273 -1.45 -21.08 6.55
C ASN A 273 -2.17 -20.03 5.70
N PHE A 274 -3.44 -19.74 5.98
CA PHE A 274 -4.19 -18.72 5.27
C PHE A 274 -3.43 -17.38 5.29
N ARG A 275 -3.02 -16.92 6.47
CA ARG A 275 -2.23 -15.69 6.67
C ARG A 275 -0.95 -15.64 5.82
N MET A 276 -0.20 -16.74 5.74
CA MET A 276 1.04 -16.80 4.95
C MET A 276 0.76 -16.75 3.44
N TRP A 277 -0.29 -17.44 3.01
CA TRP A 277 -0.60 -17.64 1.60
C TRP A 277 -1.37 -16.49 0.96
N THR A 278 -2.15 -15.72 1.71
CA THR A 278 -2.94 -14.64 1.09
C THR A 278 -2.12 -13.53 0.44
N PRO A 279 -1.08 -12.93 1.07
CA PRO A 279 -0.29 -11.89 0.39
C PRO A 279 0.36 -12.42 -0.90
N ILE A 280 0.78 -13.70 -0.90
CA ILE A 280 1.29 -14.39 -2.09
C ILE A 280 0.21 -14.49 -3.17
N ALA A 281 -1.00 -14.94 -2.80
CA ALA A 281 -2.13 -15.03 -3.72
C ALA A 281 -2.51 -13.66 -4.30
N CYS A 282 -2.54 -12.61 -3.48
CA CYS A 282 -2.78 -11.22 -3.90
C CYS A 282 -1.71 -10.71 -4.87
N ALA A 283 -0.44 -11.03 -4.64
CA ALA A 283 0.66 -10.68 -5.53
C ALA A 283 0.55 -11.38 -6.88
N LEU A 284 0.25 -12.68 -6.87
CA LEU A 284 0.04 -13.47 -8.08
C LEU A 284 -1.20 -13.01 -8.85
N ALA A 285 -2.30 -12.71 -8.18
CA ALA A 285 -3.52 -12.18 -8.80
C ALA A 285 -3.27 -10.83 -9.49
N PHE A 286 -2.53 -9.94 -8.84
CA PHE A 286 -2.12 -8.67 -9.42
C PHE A 286 -1.22 -8.88 -10.66
N PHE A 287 -0.22 -9.75 -10.55
CA PHE A 287 0.66 -10.07 -11.68
C PHE A 287 -0.10 -10.75 -12.83
N MET A 288 -1.08 -11.62 -12.56
CA MET A 288 -1.91 -12.19 -13.62
C MET A 288 -2.73 -11.11 -14.35
N CYS A 289 -3.26 -10.15 -13.61
CA CYS A 289 -4.02 -9.03 -14.18
C CYS A 289 -3.14 -8.10 -15.02
N PHE A 290 -1.94 -7.74 -14.56
CA PHE A 290 -1.13 -6.68 -15.17
C PHE A 290 0.16 -7.17 -15.85
N GLY A 291 0.77 -8.23 -15.37
CA GLY A 291 2.02 -8.82 -15.88
C GLY A 291 1.89 -9.50 -17.23
N PHE A 292 0.70 -10.01 -17.60
CA PHE A 292 0.42 -10.55 -18.95
C PHE A 292 -0.35 -9.58 -19.85
N ALA A 293 -0.36 -8.28 -19.53
CA ALA A 293 -0.96 -7.28 -20.42
C ALA A 293 -0.19 -7.19 -21.75
N GLN A 294 -0.87 -6.82 -22.83
CA GLN A 294 -0.18 -6.58 -24.10
C GLN A 294 0.81 -5.43 -23.96
N GLU A 295 0.48 -4.44 -23.13
CA GLU A 295 1.40 -3.41 -22.68
C GLU A 295 2.61 -4.06 -21.99
N ALA A 296 2.39 -4.97 -21.04
CA ALA A 296 3.43 -5.75 -20.35
C ALA A 296 4.43 -6.40 -21.32
N ILE A 297 3.89 -7.16 -22.26
CA ILE A 297 4.69 -7.91 -23.22
C ILE A 297 5.54 -6.98 -24.11
N LYS A 298 5.01 -5.81 -24.51
CA LYS A 298 5.76 -4.84 -25.33
C LYS A 298 7.03 -4.35 -24.62
N HIS A 299 6.93 -4.01 -23.35
CA HIS A 299 8.09 -3.55 -22.59
C HIS A 299 9.03 -4.70 -22.23
N TYR A 300 8.54 -5.92 -21.96
CA TYR A 300 9.42 -7.08 -21.82
C TYR A 300 10.23 -7.32 -23.09
N LYS A 301 9.60 -7.20 -24.27
CA LYS A 301 10.30 -7.26 -25.56
C LYS A 301 11.34 -6.15 -25.71
N MET A 302 11.05 -4.92 -25.31
CA MET A 302 12.01 -3.81 -25.36
C MET A 302 13.21 -4.06 -24.44
N VAL A 303 12.98 -4.54 -23.22
CA VAL A 303 14.06 -4.88 -22.27
C VAL A 303 14.89 -6.05 -22.78
N LEU A 304 14.26 -7.12 -23.26
CA LEU A 304 14.96 -8.27 -23.85
C LEU A 304 15.78 -7.87 -25.08
N ALA A 305 15.24 -7.00 -25.94
CA ALA A 305 15.97 -6.45 -27.09
C ALA A 305 17.18 -5.59 -26.64
N ALA A 306 17.05 -4.84 -25.55
CA ALA A 306 18.17 -4.08 -24.97
C ALA A 306 19.30 -5.00 -24.44
N PHE A 307 18.96 -6.20 -23.97
CA PHE A 307 19.91 -7.26 -23.61
C PHE A 307 20.35 -8.13 -24.80
N GLY A 308 19.98 -7.78 -26.04
CA GLY A 308 20.37 -8.50 -27.25
C GLY A 308 19.58 -9.79 -27.52
N ILE A 309 18.54 -10.07 -26.73
CA ILE A 309 17.66 -11.23 -26.90
C ILE A 309 16.47 -10.79 -27.77
N ASN A 310 16.64 -10.89 -29.09
CA ASN A 310 15.56 -10.63 -30.03
C ASN A 310 14.58 -11.81 -30.05
N LEU A 311 13.42 -11.64 -29.38
CA LEU A 311 12.31 -12.60 -29.37
C LEU A 311 11.35 -12.41 -30.57
N ASP A 312 11.82 -11.83 -31.67
CA ASP A 312 11.13 -11.82 -32.95
C ASP A 312 11.85 -12.81 -33.88
N ARG A 313 11.49 -14.09 -33.74
CA ARG A 313 11.80 -15.12 -34.72
C ARG A 313 10.52 -15.54 -35.44
N THR A 314 9.85 -14.58 -36.08
CA THR A 314 8.95 -14.89 -37.19
C THR A 314 9.81 -15.05 -38.43
N THR A 315 10.20 -16.29 -38.70
CA THR A 315 10.67 -16.75 -40.00
C THR A 315 9.51 -16.65 -41.00
N THR A 316 9.20 -15.46 -41.50
CA THR A 316 8.57 -15.34 -42.81
C THR A 316 9.71 -15.31 -43.83
N ALA A 317 10.18 -16.48 -44.20
CA ALA A 317 10.94 -16.64 -45.43
C ALA A 317 9.99 -16.35 -46.60
N SER A 318 9.85 -15.07 -46.97
CA SER A 318 9.32 -14.72 -48.28
C SER A 318 10.39 -15.14 -49.30
N LEU A 319 10.24 -16.35 -49.82
CA LEU A 319 11.01 -16.86 -50.94
C LEU A 319 10.63 -16.04 -52.18
N GLY A 320 11.24 -14.86 -52.33
CA GLY A 320 11.19 -14.07 -53.55
C GLY A 320 12.08 -14.72 -54.60
N THR A 321 11.61 -15.82 -55.20
CA THR A 321 12.28 -16.44 -56.34
C THR A 321 12.09 -15.53 -57.55
N GLY A 322 13.18 -14.83 -57.92
CA GLY A 322 13.23 -13.97 -59.08
C GLY A 322 13.03 -14.76 -60.37
N SER A 323 12.05 -14.35 -61.17
CA SER A 323 11.95 -14.74 -62.57
C SER A 323 12.61 -13.66 -63.41
N ARG A 324 13.73 -14.00 -64.05
CA ARG A 324 14.38 -13.20 -65.09
C ARG A 324 13.72 -13.54 -66.43
N SER A 325 13.16 -12.56 -67.11
CA SER A 325 12.84 -12.65 -68.54
C SER A 325 13.44 -11.46 -69.27
N SER A 326 14.30 -11.77 -70.23
CA SER A 326 14.99 -10.88 -71.16
C SER A 326 14.18 -10.64 -72.45
N VAL A 327 14.67 -9.66 -73.25
CA VAL A 327 14.46 -9.43 -74.73
C VAL A 327 13.45 -8.27 -75.05
N PRO A 328 13.61 -7.44 -76.12
CA PRO A 328 14.71 -6.54 -76.55
C PRO A 328 14.23 -5.11 -77.03
N ARG A 329 15.14 -4.28 -77.56
CA ARG A 329 14.97 -2.90 -78.16
C ARG A 329 14.09 -2.93 -79.44
N THR A 330 13.40 -1.86 -79.91
CA THR A 330 13.85 -0.56 -80.51
C THR A 330 12.62 0.39 -80.79
N PRO A 331 12.64 1.47 -81.64
CA PRO A 331 12.85 2.88 -81.27
C PRO A 331 11.72 3.88 -81.71
N GLY A 332 11.74 5.13 -81.22
CA GLY A 332 11.10 6.26 -81.92
C GLY A 332 10.66 7.47 -81.07
N SER A 333 11.15 8.66 -81.44
CA SER A 333 10.57 10.04 -81.37
C SER A 333 9.87 10.50 -80.09
N SER A 334 9.95 11.73 -79.55
CA SER A 334 10.58 13.02 -79.85
C SER A 334 10.25 13.90 -78.62
N GLY A 335 11.04 14.93 -78.32
CA GLY A 335 10.55 16.06 -77.49
C GLY A 335 11.35 16.41 -76.23
N ALA A 336 12.37 17.23 -76.44
CA ALA A 336 12.81 18.40 -75.66
C ALA A 336 12.65 18.47 -74.11
N ALA A 337 13.83 18.64 -73.49
CA ALA A 337 14.21 19.67 -72.51
C ALA A 337 13.66 19.63 -71.06
N ALA A 338 14.53 19.34 -70.09
CA ALA A 338 15.28 20.36 -69.31
C ALA A 338 16.05 19.71 -68.14
N PHE A 339 17.29 20.17 -67.91
CA PHE A 339 18.21 19.75 -66.86
C PHE A 339 17.73 20.15 -65.43
N PRO A 340 18.25 19.53 -64.35
CA PRO A 340 19.50 20.04 -63.77
C PRO A 340 20.53 18.96 -63.38
N THR A 341 21.78 19.41 -63.49
CA THR A 341 23.02 18.74 -63.14
C THR A 341 23.28 18.78 -61.62
N PHE A 342 23.65 17.61 -61.10
CA PHE A 342 24.63 17.27 -60.06
C PHE A 342 25.16 18.37 -59.10
N VAL A 343 25.26 18.04 -57.80
CA VAL A 343 26.53 17.98 -57.03
C VAL A 343 26.28 17.40 -55.63
N LYS A 344 27.09 16.41 -55.24
CA LYS A 344 27.20 15.81 -53.90
C LYS A 344 27.96 16.74 -52.95
N PRO A 345 27.81 16.58 -51.62
CA PRO A 345 28.98 16.07 -50.90
C PRO A 345 28.68 15.07 -49.76
N ARG A 346 29.63 14.16 -49.58
CA ARG A 346 29.95 13.37 -48.36
C ARG A 346 31.51 13.26 -48.39
N PRO A 347 32.27 13.04 -47.29
CA PRO A 347 31.85 12.51 -45.97
C PRO A 347 32.67 12.95 -44.70
N ARG A 348 32.20 12.45 -43.54
CA ARG A 348 32.93 11.81 -42.39
C ARG A 348 33.51 12.60 -41.19
N ARG A 349 33.09 12.09 -39.99
CA ARG A 349 33.78 11.88 -38.67
C ARG A 349 34.40 13.12 -37.98
N GLY A 350 34.28 13.40 -36.69
CA GLY A 350 33.84 12.68 -35.48
C GLY A 350 34.84 12.99 -34.35
N SER A 351 34.41 13.55 -33.21
CA SER A 351 35.13 13.50 -31.92
C SER A 351 34.20 13.88 -30.76
N LEU A 352 34.51 13.31 -29.59
CA LEU A 352 33.79 13.20 -28.33
C LEU A 352 33.98 14.39 -27.35
N GLU A 353 32.97 14.54 -26.49
CA GLU A 353 32.95 14.95 -25.06
C GLU A 353 33.36 16.35 -24.54
N SER A 354 32.41 16.98 -23.83
CA SER A 354 32.52 17.63 -22.49
C SER A 354 31.12 18.18 -22.11
N PHE A 355 30.43 17.65 -21.08
CA PHE A 355 30.45 17.97 -19.64
C PHE A 355 30.02 19.40 -19.23
N TYR A 356 28.83 19.47 -18.62
CA TYR A 356 28.32 20.30 -17.52
C TYR A 356 28.06 21.83 -17.61
N SER A 357 27.05 22.21 -16.80
CA SER A 357 26.59 23.55 -16.35
C SER A 357 25.56 24.22 -17.28
N ASP A 358 24.59 25.01 -16.85
CA ASP A 358 23.77 25.24 -15.63
C ASP A 358 22.91 26.47 -16.00
N ASP A 359 21.74 26.62 -15.36
CA ASP A 359 20.96 27.85 -15.16
C ASP A 359 20.69 28.85 -16.32
N ALA A 360 19.41 29.17 -16.52
CA ALA A 360 18.98 30.57 -16.55
C ALA A 360 17.45 30.69 -16.46
N SER A 361 17.00 31.19 -15.31
CA SER A 361 15.77 31.96 -15.18
C SER A 361 15.75 33.15 -16.15
N THR A 362 14.59 33.52 -16.68
CA THR A 362 14.39 34.88 -17.19
C THR A 362 12.97 35.34 -16.90
N ARG A 363 12.85 36.15 -15.85
CA ARG A 363 11.90 37.27 -15.81
C ARG A 363 12.46 38.36 -16.73
N HIS A 364 11.59 39.06 -17.46
CA HIS A 364 11.54 40.53 -17.54
C HIS A 364 10.59 40.93 -18.68
N SER A 365 9.55 41.68 -18.34
CA SER A 365 9.14 42.89 -19.07
C SER A 365 8.11 43.63 -18.22
N ALA A 366 8.55 44.77 -17.69
CA ALA A 366 7.72 45.87 -17.20
C ALA A 366 7.93 47.07 -18.13
N VAL A 367 7.15 48.13 -17.89
CA VAL A 367 7.02 49.45 -18.58
C VAL A 367 5.72 49.51 -19.41
N CYS A 368 4.59 50.03 -18.89
CA CYS A 368 4.18 51.38 -18.43
C CYS A 368 3.82 52.38 -19.55
N LEU A 369 2.66 53.03 -19.38
CA LEU A 369 2.21 54.41 -19.72
C LEU A 369 0.69 54.40 -19.95
N ASP A 370 -0.15 55.38 -19.61
CA ASP A 370 -0.24 56.39 -18.54
C ASP A 370 -1.65 57.05 -18.66
N HIS A 371 -2.03 57.84 -17.65
CA HIS A 371 -3.11 58.86 -17.59
C HIS A 371 -4.54 58.51 -17.15
N LYS A 372 -4.90 58.90 -15.92
CA LYS A 372 -5.66 60.15 -15.62
C LYS A 372 -5.72 60.44 -14.10
N ALA A 373 -5.44 61.67 -13.69
CA ALA A 373 -5.46 62.20 -12.32
C ALA A 373 -6.60 63.24 -12.14
N PRO A 374 -6.76 64.02 -11.03
CA PRO A 374 -6.39 63.82 -9.61
C PRO A 374 -7.47 64.28 -8.57
N SER A 375 -7.11 64.14 -7.28
CA SER A 375 -7.47 65.00 -6.10
C SER A 375 -8.73 64.63 -5.30
N LEU A 376 -8.82 64.77 -3.95
CA LEU A 376 -7.93 65.25 -2.89
C LEU A 376 -8.50 64.80 -1.51
N SER A 377 -7.65 64.75 -0.48
CA SER A 377 -7.92 64.74 0.98
C SER A 377 -8.43 63.41 1.59
N GLY A 378 -7.90 62.88 2.71
CA GLY A 378 -6.79 63.27 3.57
C GLY A 378 -6.64 62.29 4.75
N ARG A 379 -5.39 62.11 5.20
CA ARG A 379 -4.93 61.79 6.59
C ARG A 379 -5.23 60.37 7.16
N SER A 380 -4.25 59.46 7.13
CA SER A 380 -3.29 59.06 8.20
C SER A 380 -3.96 58.52 9.49
N VAL A 381 -3.98 57.21 9.78
CA VAL A 381 -2.90 56.32 10.30
C VAL A 381 -2.57 56.51 11.80
N GLY A 382 -2.55 55.37 12.52
CA GLY A 382 -1.99 55.14 13.87
C GLY A 382 -3.09 55.08 14.93
N SER A 383 -3.39 53.99 15.65
CA SER A 383 -2.60 52.93 16.28
C SER A 383 -1.45 53.45 17.14
N SER A 384 -1.66 53.46 18.46
CA SER A 384 -0.68 53.15 19.52
C SER A 384 -1.33 53.18 20.92
N THR A 385 -1.14 52.07 21.65
CA THR A 385 -0.93 51.88 23.12
C THR A 385 -1.13 53.04 24.10
N VAL A 386 -1.81 52.76 25.23
CA VAL A 386 -1.55 53.37 26.56
C VAL A 386 -1.84 52.35 27.69
N LEU A 387 -0.93 52.34 28.67
CA LEU A 387 -0.92 51.68 29.99
C LEU A 387 -1.82 52.42 31.00
N GLU A 388 -2.28 51.73 32.06
CA GLU A 388 -2.47 52.39 33.37
C GLU A 388 -2.13 51.43 34.53
N GLU A 389 -1.23 51.92 35.37
CA GLU A 389 -0.82 51.51 36.74
C GLU A 389 -1.65 52.43 37.69
N VAL A 390 -2.01 52.16 38.95
CA VAL A 390 -1.29 52.08 40.24
C VAL A 390 -2.44 51.88 41.29
N GLU A 391 -2.37 51.06 42.34
CA GLU A 391 -1.94 51.45 43.70
C GLU A 391 -1.92 50.29 44.70
N ASP A 392 -1.11 50.51 45.73
CA ASP A 392 -0.29 49.61 46.52
C ASP A 392 -0.81 49.50 47.97
N ALA A 393 -0.68 48.34 48.63
CA ALA A 393 -0.68 48.25 50.09
C ALA A 393 -0.15 46.89 50.60
N THR A 394 0.86 47.00 51.46
CA THR A 394 1.75 46.00 52.03
C THR A 394 1.13 45.15 53.17
N ARG A 395 1.31 43.81 53.17
CA ARG A 395 1.61 42.96 54.36
C ARG A 395 1.83 41.47 54.01
N SER A 396 2.92 40.88 54.50
CA SER A 396 3.24 39.43 54.41
C SER A 396 2.53 38.59 55.51
N PRO A 397 2.78 37.26 55.64
CA PRO A 397 1.87 36.19 55.22
C PRO A 397 1.29 35.35 56.39
N ILE A 398 0.11 34.76 56.23
CA ILE A 398 -0.42 33.76 57.19
C ILE A 398 -0.75 32.47 56.44
N ALA A 399 -0.10 31.38 56.84
CA ALA A 399 -0.28 30.03 56.31
C ALA A 399 -1.65 29.43 56.74
N PRO A 400 -2.28 28.58 55.90
CA PRO A 400 -3.44 27.80 56.31
C PRO A 400 -3.04 26.58 57.15
N PRO A 401 -3.90 26.10 58.09
CA PRO A 401 -3.56 25.04 59.03
C PRO A 401 -3.57 23.64 58.38
N VAL A 402 -2.63 22.81 58.83
CA VAL A 402 -2.44 21.39 58.52
C VAL A 402 -3.56 20.54 59.16
N PRO A 403 -4.19 19.60 58.44
CA PRO A 403 -5.04 18.57 59.05
C PRO A 403 -4.21 17.44 59.68
N SER A 404 -4.58 17.06 60.90
CA SER A 404 -3.98 16.06 61.78
C SER A 404 -4.08 14.61 61.28
N ILE A 405 -2.99 13.86 61.50
CA ILE A 405 -2.82 12.42 61.25
C ILE A 405 -3.63 11.60 62.28
N PRO A 406 -4.43 10.59 61.88
CA PRO A 406 -5.04 9.62 62.80
C PRO A 406 -4.05 8.50 63.24
N PRO A 407 -4.20 7.93 64.45
CA PRO A 407 -3.27 6.94 65.02
C PRO A 407 -3.31 5.57 64.31
N PRO A 408 -2.25 4.75 64.44
CA PRO A 408 -2.07 3.54 63.65
C PRO A 408 -3.04 2.42 64.05
N SER A 409 -3.77 1.88 63.07
CA SER A 409 -4.57 0.67 63.21
C SER A 409 -3.69 -0.58 63.14
N HIS A 410 -3.85 -1.47 64.13
CA HIS A 410 -3.21 -2.77 64.22
C HIS A 410 -3.40 -3.63 62.95
N ILE A 411 -2.29 -4.10 62.38
CA ILE A 411 -2.23 -5.10 61.31
C ILE A 411 -2.29 -6.49 61.96
N PRO A 412 -3.29 -7.35 61.69
CA PRO A 412 -3.22 -8.76 62.04
C PRO A 412 -2.27 -9.52 61.08
N PRO A 413 -1.59 -10.58 61.55
CA PRO A 413 -0.51 -11.23 60.81
C PRO A 413 -0.97 -11.86 59.49
N SER A 414 -0.08 -11.78 58.50
CA SER A 414 -0.21 -12.33 57.15
C SER A 414 -0.53 -13.83 57.16
N LYS A 415 -1.58 -14.21 56.43
CA LYS A 415 -1.75 -15.59 55.95
C LYS A 415 -0.68 -15.88 54.90
N PRO A 416 -0.09 -17.09 54.88
CA PRO A 416 0.92 -17.44 53.89
C PRO A 416 0.33 -17.38 52.48
N GLU A 417 1.08 -16.70 51.61
CA GLU A 417 0.84 -16.58 50.18
C GLU A 417 0.75 -17.98 49.55
N ALA A 418 -0.40 -18.29 48.95
CA ALA A 418 -0.57 -19.50 48.19
C ALA A 418 0.39 -19.47 47.00
N ALA A 419 1.26 -20.46 46.92
CA ALA A 419 2.20 -20.65 45.84
C ALA A 419 1.49 -20.51 44.47
N TYR A 420 2.06 -19.67 43.61
CA TYR A 420 1.71 -19.57 42.20
C TYR A 420 1.85 -20.96 41.55
N ILE A 421 0.71 -21.60 41.27
CA ILE A 421 0.64 -22.81 40.46
C ILE A 421 0.82 -22.37 39.01
N PRO A 422 1.79 -22.90 38.24
CA PRO A 422 1.92 -22.59 36.83
C PRO A 422 0.60 -22.92 36.12
N ARG A 423 0.10 -21.99 35.28
CA ARG A 423 -1.03 -22.24 34.37
C ARG A 423 -0.78 -23.54 33.60
N SER A 424 -1.80 -24.40 33.52
CA SER A 424 -1.78 -25.61 32.70
C SER A 424 -1.55 -25.26 31.23
N SER A 425 -0.90 -26.16 30.48
CA SER A 425 -0.64 -26.08 29.04
C SER A 425 -1.87 -25.77 28.17
N GLN A 426 -3.09 -25.96 28.68
CA GLN A 426 -4.33 -25.56 28.01
C GLN A 426 -4.44 -24.02 27.87
N GLY A 427 -3.99 -23.27 28.88
CA GLY A 427 -4.04 -21.80 28.89
C GLY A 427 -3.09 -21.16 27.88
N ASP A 428 -1.92 -21.75 27.64
CA ASP A 428 -1.03 -21.31 26.57
C ASP A 428 -1.63 -21.59 25.18
N VAL A 429 -2.39 -22.67 25.01
CA VAL A 429 -3.09 -22.97 23.75
C VAL A 429 -4.28 -22.05 23.53
N ASP A 430 -4.99 -21.67 24.60
CA ASP A 430 -6.10 -20.70 24.56
C ASP A 430 -5.59 -19.27 24.36
N ASP A 431 -4.43 -18.91 24.92
CA ASP A 431 -3.76 -17.63 24.69
C ASP A 431 -3.17 -17.56 23.26
N VAL A 432 -2.62 -18.66 22.73
CA VAL A 432 -2.32 -18.80 21.28
C VAL A 432 -3.58 -18.63 20.47
N LEU A 433 -4.69 -19.27 20.82
CA LEU A 433 -5.95 -19.15 20.11
C LEU A 433 -6.53 -17.73 20.19
N ALA A 434 -6.34 -17.04 21.31
CA ALA A 434 -6.81 -15.67 21.52
C ALA A 434 -5.95 -14.65 20.76
N SER A 435 -4.62 -14.78 20.72
CA SER A 435 -3.75 -13.90 19.93
C SER A 435 -3.77 -14.25 18.43
N THR A 436 -3.85 -15.54 18.09
CA THR A 436 -3.92 -16.09 16.72
C THR A 436 -5.27 -15.89 16.05
N ILE A 437 -6.40 -16.01 16.75
CA ILE A 437 -7.70 -15.71 16.12
C ILE A 437 -7.90 -14.21 16.06
N ALA A 438 -7.25 -13.45 16.96
CA ALA A 438 -7.36 -12.02 16.92
C ALA A 438 -6.62 -11.42 15.71
N GLY A 439 -5.38 -11.87 15.44
CA GLY A 439 -4.44 -11.42 14.39
C GLY A 439 -4.89 -11.48 12.92
N LEU A 440 -5.69 -12.48 12.53
CA LEU A 440 -5.09 -13.36 11.51
C LEU A 440 -5.99 -13.78 10.34
N ASP A 441 -7.16 -13.15 10.19
CA ASP A 441 -8.06 -13.42 9.05
C ASP A 441 -8.25 -12.21 8.10
N MET A 442 -7.39 -11.19 8.14
CA MET A 442 -7.55 -9.93 7.37
C MET A 442 -6.51 -9.67 6.27
N VAL A 443 -6.06 -10.70 5.57
CA VAL A 443 -5.49 -10.50 4.23
C VAL A 443 -6.11 -11.53 3.31
#